data_AF-A0A1B7VKM1-F1
#
_entry.id   AF-A0A1B7VKM1-F1
#
_cell.length_a   1.000
_cell.length_b   1.000
_cell.length_c   1.000
_cell.angle_alpha   90.00
_cell.angle_beta   90.00
_cell.angle_gamma   90.00
#
_symmetry.space_group_name_H-M   'P 1'
#
loop_
_entity.id
_entity.type
_entity.pdbx_description
1 polymer ?
#
loop_
_entity_poly.entity_id
_entity_poly.type
_entity_poly.pdbx_seq_one_letter_code
_entity_poly.pdbx_strand_id
1 'polypeptide(L)'
;MLVNSMEAIILVGIQSNQMAKNKIGNIPFPPLVKIDVNEPLSVDEVTKILKSRDEGISICVRSQEGHPDRGGYFFHILPKDKNITQCEIYNFEKISVSKLELSELTDFINHCSGLQFSKTAFHLCQSVINFRLDPE
;
A
#
# COMPACT_ATOMS: atom_id res chain seq x y z
N MET A 1 -16.60 -9.06 28.05
CA MET A 1 -17.01 -8.60 26.71
C MET A 1 -16.17 -7.36 26.42
N LEU A 2 -14.97 -7.54 25.88
CA LEU A 2 -13.99 -6.46 25.69
C LEU A 2 -13.80 -6.25 24.20
N VAL A 3 -14.26 -5.09 23.75
CA VAL A 3 -14.10 -4.57 22.39
C VAL A 3 -12.64 -4.11 22.30
N ASN A 4 -11.76 -4.95 21.75
CA ASN A 4 -10.41 -4.52 21.40
C ASN A 4 -10.44 -3.94 19.98
N SER A 5 -10.48 -2.62 19.92
CA SER A 5 -10.20 -1.81 18.74
C SER A 5 -8.79 -2.11 18.23
N MET A 6 -8.69 -2.90 17.16
CA MET A 6 -7.46 -3.09 16.40
C MET A 6 -7.24 -1.89 15.49
N GLU A 7 -6.40 -0.97 15.94
CA GLU A 7 -5.86 0.11 15.11
C GLU A 7 -4.95 -0.51 14.04
N ALA A 8 -5.40 -0.47 12.79
CA ALA A 8 -4.58 -0.78 11.63
C ALA A 8 -3.50 0.32 11.51
N ILE A 9 -2.27 -0.04 11.87
CA ILE A 9 -1.11 0.85 11.79
C ILE A 9 -0.75 1.02 10.32
N ILE A 10 -1.28 2.08 9.73
CA ILE A 10 -0.74 2.75 8.56
C ILE A 10 0.47 3.51 9.09
N LEU A 11 1.67 3.23 8.56
CA LEU A 11 2.90 3.92 8.93
C LEU A 11 2.74 5.44 8.70
N VAL A 12 2.32 6.16 9.75
CA VAL A 12 2.80 7.51 10.02
C VAL A 12 4.24 7.33 10.43
N GLY A 13 5.17 7.79 9.59
CA GLY A 13 6.60 7.74 9.90
C GLY A 13 6.88 8.43 11.24
N ILE A 14 7.27 7.66 12.25
CA ILE A 14 7.86 8.19 13.48
C ILE A 14 9.34 8.35 13.20
N GLN A 15 9.77 9.57 12.87
CA GLN A 15 11.16 9.97 13.03
C GLN A 15 11.30 10.72 14.36
N SER A 16 12.18 10.20 15.21
CA SER A 16 12.62 10.84 16.43
C SER A 16 13.15 12.26 16.15
N ASN A 17 12.46 13.25 16.72
CA ASN A 17 12.96 14.58 17.04
C ASN A 17 13.62 15.41 15.91
N GLN A 18 12.86 15.76 14.86
CA GLN A 18 13.00 17.04 14.15
C GLN A 18 11.81 17.23 13.21
N MET A 19 11.23 18.44 13.21
CA MET A 19 10.03 18.85 12.45
C MET A 19 9.82 18.13 11.12
N ALA A 20 8.63 17.52 10.95
CA ALA A 20 8.16 16.89 9.73
C ALA A 20 8.24 17.86 8.54
N LYS A 21 9.37 17.81 7.83
CA LYS A 21 9.48 18.39 6.49
C LYS A 21 8.76 17.44 5.56
N ASN A 22 7.63 17.89 5.00
CA ASN A 22 6.81 17.22 3.99
C ASN A 22 7.57 16.91 2.69
N LYS A 23 8.62 16.10 2.77
CA LYS A 23 9.31 15.52 1.62
C LYS A 23 9.26 14.01 1.82
N ILE A 24 8.30 13.37 1.14
CA ILE A 24 8.43 11.95 0.84
C ILE A 24 9.80 11.80 0.19
N GLY A 25 10.66 10.94 0.73
CA GLY A 25 11.99 10.67 0.19
C GLY A 25 11.92 10.13 -1.24
N ASN A 26 13.03 9.61 -1.76
CA ASN A 26 13.00 8.90 -3.04
C ASN A 26 12.05 7.70 -2.91
N ILE A 27 10.91 7.76 -3.58
CA ILE A 27 9.98 6.62 -3.67
C ILE A 27 10.65 5.49 -4.46
N PRO A 28 10.40 4.21 -4.11
CA PRO A 28 11.00 3.06 -4.79
C PRO A 28 10.82 3.05 -6.31
N PHE A 29 9.62 3.42 -6.78
CA PHE A 29 9.24 3.38 -8.19
C PHE A 29 8.55 4.70 -8.61
N PRO A 30 9.29 5.71 -9.05
CA PRO A 30 8.70 6.95 -9.59
C PRO A 30 8.17 6.77 -11.02
N PRO A 31 7.17 7.56 -11.45
CA PRO A 31 6.46 8.60 -10.69
C PRO A 31 5.37 8.03 -9.77
N LEU A 32 5.01 8.78 -8.73
CA LEU A 32 3.87 8.47 -7.87
C LEU A 32 2.55 8.68 -8.62
N VAL A 33 1.73 7.63 -8.70
CA VAL A 33 0.36 7.74 -9.22
C VAL A 33 -0.62 7.92 -8.06
N LYS A 34 -1.38 9.01 -8.08
CA LYS A 34 -2.42 9.28 -7.09
C LYS A 34 -3.76 8.76 -7.58
N ILE A 35 -4.49 8.07 -6.70
CA ILE A 35 -5.78 7.46 -6.99
C ILE A 35 -6.74 7.94 -5.90
N ASP A 36 -7.71 8.76 -6.28
CA ASP A 36 -8.73 9.30 -5.38
C ASP A 36 -10.04 8.53 -5.59
N VAL A 37 -10.36 7.63 -4.65
CA VAL A 37 -11.52 6.72 -4.74
C VAL A 37 -12.18 6.52 -3.38
N ASN A 38 -13.51 6.43 -3.35
CA ASN A 38 -14.26 6.07 -2.15
C ASN A 38 -14.78 4.62 -2.20
N GLU A 39 -14.76 4.00 -3.38
CA GLU A 39 -15.23 2.64 -3.63
C GLU A 39 -14.04 1.68 -3.81
N PRO A 40 -14.21 0.39 -3.52
CA PRO A 40 -13.17 -0.63 -3.74
C PRO A 40 -12.72 -0.68 -5.21
N LEU A 41 -11.42 -0.77 -5.42
CA LEU A 41 -10.83 -0.99 -6.74
C LEU A 41 -11.09 -2.42 -7.21
N SER A 42 -11.49 -2.57 -8.46
CA SER A 42 -11.59 -3.85 -9.13
C SER A 42 -10.22 -4.35 -9.62
N VAL A 43 -10.11 -5.65 -9.85
CA VAL A 43 -8.91 -6.28 -10.45
C VAL A 43 -8.58 -5.64 -11.80
N ASP A 44 -9.58 -5.32 -12.62
CA ASP A 44 -9.39 -4.68 -13.91
C ASP A 44 -8.81 -3.27 -13.79
N GLU A 45 -9.23 -2.51 -12.79
CA GLU A 45 -8.68 -1.17 -12.51
C GLU A 45 -7.22 -1.26 -12.06
N VAL A 46 -6.92 -2.16 -11.12
CA VAL A 46 -5.54 -2.41 -10.67
C VAL A 46 -4.67 -2.87 -11.85
N THR A 47 -5.19 -3.76 -12.71
CA THR A 47 -4.49 -4.19 -13.93
C THR A 47 -4.17 -3.01 -14.84
N LYS A 48 -5.12 -2.11 -15.09
CA LYS A 48 -4.92 -0.91 -15.92
C LYS A 48 -3.85 0.01 -15.34
N ILE A 49 -3.80 0.15 -14.01
CA ILE A 49 -2.79 0.96 -13.31
C ILE A 49 -1.39 0.34 -13.48
N LEU A 50 -1.28 -0.98 -13.40
CA LEU A 50 -0.03 -1.73 -13.51
C LEU A 50 0.43 -1.94 -14.96
N LYS A 51 -0.47 -1.80 -15.93
CA LYS A 51 -0.17 -2.05 -17.35
C LYS A 51 0.94 -1.14 -17.85
N SER A 52 1.92 -1.74 -18.53
CA SER A 52 3.09 -1.04 -19.10
C SER A 52 4.00 -0.39 -18.04
N ARG A 53 4.00 -0.91 -16.81
CA ARG A 53 4.88 -0.49 -15.70
C ARG A 53 5.87 -1.60 -15.32
N ASP A 54 6.67 -2.03 -16.29
CA ASP A 54 7.60 -3.17 -16.14
C ASP A 54 8.71 -2.91 -15.11
N GLU A 55 9.03 -1.64 -14.84
CA GLU A 55 10.00 -1.21 -13.83
C GLU A 55 9.38 -0.98 -12.43
N GLY A 56 8.09 -1.24 -12.30
CA GLY A 56 7.31 -1.02 -11.08
C GLY A 56 6.60 0.33 -11.03
N ILE A 57 5.77 0.49 -9.99
CA ILE A 57 4.98 1.69 -9.76
C ILE A 57 4.82 1.95 -8.26
N SER A 58 4.81 3.23 -7.89
CA SER A 58 4.33 3.67 -6.58
C SER A 58 2.95 4.27 -6.75
N ILE A 59 1.99 3.79 -5.99
CA ILE A 59 0.62 4.34 -5.96
C ILE A 59 0.33 4.94 -4.59
N CYS A 60 -0.46 6.01 -4.57
CA CYS A 60 -1.01 6.64 -3.38
C CYS A 60 -2.54 6.62 -3.50
N VAL A 61 -3.18 5.79 -2.69
CA VAL A 61 -4.65 5.70 -2.62
C VAL A 61 -5.15 6.66 -1.55
N ARG A 62 -6.13 7.48 -1.90
CA ARG A 62 -6.77 8.46 -1.02
C ARG A 62 -8.28 8.40 -1.26
N SER A 63 -9.08 8.82 -0.28
CA SER A 63 -10.50 9.04 -0.54
C SER A 63 -10.71 10.29 -1.44
N GLN A 64 -11.86 10.42 -2.09
CA GLN A 64 -12.16 11.59 -2.93
C GLN A 64 -12.49 12.84 -2.13
N GLU A 65 -13.19 12.70 -1.00
CA GLU A 65 -13.69 13.83 -0.19
C GLU A 65 -12.62 14.37 0.79
N GLY A 66 -11.36 14.19 0.43
CA GLY A 66 -10.24 14.50 1.30
C GLY A 66 -9.83 15.94 1.32
N HIS A 67 -9.34 16.37 2.49
CA HIS A 67 -8.51 17.56 2.52
C HIS A 67 -7.33 17.39 1.53
N PRO A 68 -7.04 18.36 0.65
CA PRO A 68 -5.99 18.24 -0.37
C PRO A 68 -4.61 17.87 0.19
N ASP A 69 -4.32 18.32 1.41
CA ASP A 69 -3.06 18.07 2.12
C ASP A 69 -3.07 16.80 3.00
N ARG A 70 -4.14 16.00 2.96
CA ARG A 70 -4.16 14.74 3.71
C ARG A 70 -3.25 13.71 3.06
N GLY A 71 -2.65 12.87 3.90
CA GLY A 71 -1.86 11.72 3.46
C GLY A 71 -2.69 10.68 2.70
N GLY A 72 -2.06 9.55 2.38
CA GLY A 72 -2.72 8.43 1.72
C GLY A 72 -2.01 7.14 2.01
N TYR A 73 -2.53 6.06 1.44
CA TYR A 73 -1.97 4.74 1.54
C TYR A 73 -1.01 4.52 0.39
N PHE A 74 0.25 4.22 0.70
CA PHE A 74 1.29 4.05 -0.30
C PHE A 74 1.55 2.57 -0.54
N PHE A 75 1.61 2.19 -1.81
CA PHE A 75 1.98 0.85 -2.23
C PHE A 75 3.04 0.93 -3.32
N HIS A 76 4.09 0.12 -3.19
CA HIS A 76 5.18 0.03 -4.17
C HIS A 76 5.15 -1.38 -4.77
N ILE A 77 4.87 -1.46 -6.06
CA ILE A 77 4.47 -2.71 -6.71
C ILE A 77 5.33 -2.93 -7.94
N LEU A 78 5.88 -4.13 -8.09
CA LEU A 78 6.57 -4.57 -9.30
C LEU A 78 5.82 -5.76 -9.93
N PRO A 79 5.21 -5.59 -11.11
CA PRO A 79 4.70 -6.71 -11.90
C PRO A 79 5.82 -7.69 -12.26
N LYS A 80 5.57 -8.99 -12.15
CA LYS A 80 6.59 -10.03 -12.44
C LYS A 80 6.47 -10.66 -13.82
N ASP A 81 5.35 -10.44 -14.48
CA ASP A 81 5.07 -10.97 -15.80
C ASP A 81 4.20 -10.01 -16.62
N LYS A 82 4.17 -10.20 -17.95
CA LYS A 82 3.44 -9.33 -18.89
C LYS A 82 1.92 -9.40 -18.74
N ASN A 83 1.40 -10.50 -18.22
CA ASN A 83 -0.02 -10.70 -17.98
C ASN A 83 -0.44 -10.19 -16.59
N ILE A 84 0.52 -9.73 -15.78
CA ILE A 84 0.32 -9.19 -14.44
C ILE A 84 -0.41 -10.22 -13.58
N THR A 85 0.01 -11.49 -13.64
CA THR A 85 -0.54 -12.53 -12.77
C THR A 85 0.04 -12.41 -11.36
N GLN A 86 1.35 -12.15 -11.28
CA GLN A 86 2.07 -12.01 -10.02
C GLN A 86 2.70 -10.62 -9.86
N CYS A 87 2.66 -10.13 -8.62
CA CYS A 87 3.22 -8.85 -8.22
C CYS A 87 4.07 -9.00 -6.96
N GLU A 88 5.18 -8.25 -6.89
CA GLU A 88 5.99 -8.11 -5.68
C GLU A 88 5.71 -6.75 -5.03
N ILE A 89 5.51 -6.74 -3.70
CA ILE A 89 5.32 -5.53 -2.89
C ILE A 89 6.64 -5.14 -2.25
N TYR A 90 6.94 -3.85 -2.26
CA TYR A 90 8.16 -3.28 -1.69
C TYR A 90 7.86 -2.28 -0.59
N ASN A 91 8.79 -2.15 0.37
CA ASN A 91 8.79 -1.05 1.33
C ASN A 91 9.49 0.20 0.74
N PHE A 92 9.53 1.30 1.49
CA PHE A 92 10.18 2.55 1.07
C PHE A 92 11.70 2.42 0.83
N GLU A 93 12.35 1.42 1.41
CA GLU A 93 13.78 1.13 1.22
C GLU A 93 14.05 0.26 -0.02
N LYS A 94 13.02 0.00 -0.83
CA LYS A 94 13.08 -0.88 -2.01
C LYS A 94 13.45 -2.33 -1.66
N ILE A 95 13.06 -2.77 -0.47
CA ILE A 95 13.15 -4.18 -0.03
C ILE A 95 11.82 -4.87 -0.35
N SER A 96 11.89 -6.03 -1.01
CA SER A 96 10.72 -6.87 -1.30
C SER A 96 10.17 -7.44 0.00
N VAL A 97 8.89 -7.20 0.26
CA VAL A 97 8.18 -7.61 1.48
C VAL A 97 7.33 -8.87 1.24
N SER A 98 6.64 -8.94 0.09
CA SER A 98 5.76 -10.07 -0.22
C SER A 98 5.57 -10.24 -1.72
N LYS A 99 5.13 -11.44 -2.13
CA LYS A 99 4.67 -11.73 -3.49
C LYS A 99 3.19 -12.12 -3.41
N LEU A 100 2.37 -11.52 -4.25
CA LEU A 100 0.93 -11.73 -4.29
C LEU A 100 0.47 -11.99 -5.71
N GLU A 101 -0.55 -12.81 -5.86
CA GLU A 101 -1.34 -12.83 -7.08
C GLU A 101 -2.11 -11.50 -7.22
N LEU A 102 -2.44 -11.11 -8.45
CA LEU A 102 -3.10 -9.83 -8.71
C LEU A 102 -4.44 -9.63 -7.96
N SER A 103 -5.21 -10.70 -7.80
CA SER A 103 -6.45 -10.67 -7.02
C SER A 103 -6.18 -10.39 -5.54
N GLU A 104 -5.19 -11.06 -4.96
CA GLU A 104 -4.77 -10.86 -3.57
C GLU A 104 -4.17 -9.47 -3.35
N LEU A 105 -3.42 -8.94 -4.31
CA LEU A 105 -2.92 -7.58 -4.29
C LEU A 105 -4.07 -6.56 -4.28
N THR A 106 -5.10 -6.80 -5.10
CA THR A 106 -6.28 -5.93 -5.18
C THR A 106 -7.02 -5.90 -3.84
N ASP A 107 -7.27 -7.08 -3.26
CA ASP A 107 -7.85 -7.23 -1.92
C ASP A 107 -6.98 -6.54 -0.86
N PHE A 108 -5.66 -6.68 -0.96
CA PHE A 108 -4.71 -6.07 -0.04
C PHE A 108 -4.76 -4.53 -0.09
N ILE A 109 -4.77 -3.95 -1.30
CA ILE A 109 -4.88 -2.49 -1.49
C ILE A 109 -6.21 -1.99 -0.91
N ASN A 110 -7.33 -2.63 -1.23
CA ASN A 110 -8.64 -2.25 -0.75
C ASN A 110 -8.75 -2.37 0.78
N HIS A 111 -8.21 -3.44 1.36
CA HIS A 111 -8.21 -3.65 2.80
C HIS A 111 -7.38 -2.61 3.53
N CYS A 112 -6.13 -2.42 3.10
CA CYS A 112 -5.24 -1.45 3.73
C CYS A 112 -5.78 -0.04 3.60
N SER A 113 -6.39 0.30 2.46
CA SER A 113 -6.96 1.63 2.22
C SER A 113 -8.32 1.87 2.87
N GLY A 114 -8.85 0.88 3.62
CA GLY A 114 -10.15 0.98 4.29
C GLY A 114 -11.36 0.94 3.36
N LEU A 115 -11.19 0.51 2.10
CA LEU A 115 -12.26 0.45 1.10
C LEU A 115 -13.08 -0.84 1.22
N GLN A 116 -12.43 -1.98 1.51
CA GLN A 116 -13.11 -3.27 1.65
C GLN A 116 -12.35 -4.21 2.59
N PHE A 117 -13.05 -4.81 3.56
CA PHE A 117 -12.43 -5.80 4.42
C PHE A 117 -12.12 -7.11 3.65
N SER A 118 -10.87 -7.57 3.73
CA SER A 118 -10.46 -8.90 3.28
C SER A 118 -9.81 -9.65 4.44
N LYS A 119 -10.34 -10.83 4.77
CA LYS A 119 -9.79 -11.68 5.83
C LYS A 119 -8.36 -12.12 5.48
N THR A 120 -8.10 -12.45 4.21
CA THR A 120 -6.77 -12.87 3.75
C THR A 120 -5.77 -11.74 3.91
N ALA A 121 -6.11 -10.53 3.45
CA ALA A 121 -5.25 -9.36 3.61
C ALA A 121 -4.98 -9.04 5.09
N PHE A 122 -5.99 -9.15 5.95
CA PHE A 122 -5.82 -8.97 7.40
C PHE A 122 -4.79 -9.93 8.00
N HIS A 123 -4.83 -11.21 7.63
CA HIS A 123 -3.83 -12.19 8.10
C HIS A 123 -2.44 -11.88 7.53
N LEU A 124 -2.34 -11.44 6.28
CA LEU A 124 -1.07 -11.02 5.67
C LEU A 124 -0.44 -9.84 6.45
N CYS A 125 -1.25 -8.85 6.82
CA CYS A 125 -0.82 -7.71 7.64
C CYS A 125 -0.27 -8.16 9.00
N GLN A 126 -0.88 -9.16 9.62
CA GLN A 126 -0.45 -9.67 10.93
C GLN A 126 0.80 -10.54 10.88
N SER A 127 1.01 -11.27 9.78
CA SER A 127 2.01 -12.35 9.71
C SER A 127 3.29 -11.97 8.98
N VAL A 128 3.19 -11.22 7.89
CA VAL A 128 4.32 -10.91 7.00
C VAL A 128 4.68 -9.44 7.08
N ILE A 129 3.68 -8.58 7.16
CA ILE A 129 3.84 -7.13 7.13
C ILE A 129 3.82 -6.58 8.57
N ASN A 130 4.68 -7.12 9.43
CA ASN A 130 4.88 -6.56 10.75
C ASN A 130 5.96 -5.47 10.66
N PHE A 131 5.55 -4.23 10.37
CA PHE A 131 6.46 -3.08 10.32
C PHE A 131 6.99 -2.66 11.70
N ARG A 132 6.56 -3.32 12.79
CA ARG A 132 7.17 -3.22 14.11
C ARG A 132 8.27 -4.25 14.25
N LEU A 133 9.45 -3.94 13.74
CA LEU A 133 10.67 -4.39 14.39
C LEU A 133 11.21 -3.17 15.13
N ASP A 134 10.73 -2.96 16.36
CA ASP A 134 11.52 -2.17 17.31
C ASP A 134 12.82 -2.97 17.53
N PRO A 135 14.00 -2.39 17.27
CA PRO A 135 15.25 -3.00 17.70
C PRO A 135 15.23 -3.14 19.23
N GLU A 136 15.74 -4.25 19.76
CA GLU A 136 16.04 -4.39 21.20
C GLU A 136 16.97 -3.26 21.70
#